data_AF-A0A955BCE5-F1
#
_entry.id   AF-A0A955BCE5-F1
#
_cell.length_a   1.000
_cell.length_b   1.000
_cell.length_c   1.000
_cell.angle_alpha   90.00
_cell.angle_beta   90.00
_cell.angle_gamma   90.00
#
_symmetry.space_group_name_H-M   'P 1'
#
loop_
_entity.id
_entity.type
_entity.pdbx_description
1 polymer ?
#
loop_
_entity_poly.entity_id
_entity_poly.type
_entity_poly.pdbx_seq_one_letter_code
_entity_poly.pdbx_strand_id
1 'polypeptide(L)'
;GDAKVLEELAPLFDAAGERDRTDRILESVRRHYTAICEQHPRCAYAHNNLAWANARSHRHLDEALRHAEQAVELEPKSGSYVDTLAEVHFQRGDREQAVTHAMRAVELSPGSTELKQQLERFQNEPLPTGKPAGE
;
A
#
# COMPACT_ATOMS: atom_id res chain seq x y z
N GLY A 1 -13.45 -6.68 2.60
CA GLY A 1 -13.59 -5.52 1.70
C GLY A 1 -12.76 -5.75 0.47
N ASP A 2 -13.08 -5.10 -0.64
CA ASP A 2 -12.54 -5.41 -1.97
C ASP A 2 -11.00 -5.41 -2.07
N ALA A 3 -10.31 -4.59 -1.26
CA ALA A 3 -8.84 -4.57 -1.21
C ALA A 3 -8.23 -5.83 -0.58
N LYS A 4 -8.87 -6.40 0.44
CA LYS A 4 -8.41 -7.64 1.09
C LYS A 4 -8.55 -8.85 0.16
N VAL A 5 -9.61 -8.88 -0.64
CA VAL A 5 -9.78 -9.88 -1.69
C VAL A 5 -8.70 -9.70 -2.76
N LEU A 6 -8.31 -8.46 -3.06
CA LEU A 6 -7.24 -8.22 -4.02
C LEU A 6 -5.86 -8.58 -3.50
N GLU A 7 -5.55 -8.34 -2.23
CA GLU A 7 -4.31 -8.80 -1.58
C GLU A 7 -4.15 -10.32 -1.69
N GLU A 8 -5.24 -11.07 -1.50
CA GLU A 8 -5.23 -12.53 -1.58
C GLU A 8 -5.11 -13.03 -3.03
N LEU A 9 -5.71 -12.33 -3.99
CA LEU A 9 -5.77 -12.79 -5.39
C LEU A 9 -4.65 -12.24 -6.28
N ALA A 10 -4.02 -11.11 -5.95
CA ALA A 10 -2.96 -10.52 -6.77
C ALA A 10 -1.76 -11.46 -6.98
N PRO A 11 -1.23 -12.15 -5.95
CA PRO A 11 -0.16 -13.13 -6.15
C PRO A 11 -0.56 -14.28 -7.07
N LEU A 12 -1.85 -14.67 -7.05
CA LEU A 12 -2.37 -15.73 -7.92
C LEU A 12 -2.47 -15.27 -9.37
N PHE A 13 -2.92 -14.03 -9.63
CA PHE A 13 -2.97 -13.47 -10.97
C PHE A 13 -1.58 -13.23 -11.54
N ASP A 14 -0.64 -12.77 -10.71
CA ASP A 14 0.75 -12.58 -11.12
C ASP A 14 1.42 -13.92 -11.43
N ALA A 15 1.19 -14.96 -10.61
CA ALA A 15 1.68 -16.32 -10.86
C ALA A 15 1.05 -16.96 -12.12
N ALA A 16 -0.17 -16.56 -12.48
CA ALA A 16 -0.84 -16.98 -13.72
C ALA A 16 -0.41 -16.18 -14.95
N GLY A 17 0.46 -15.17 -14.81
CA GLY A 17 0.87 -14.27 -15.90
C GLY A 17 -0.22 -13.26 -16.29
N GLU A 18 -1.26 -13.09 -15.48
CA GLU A 18 -2.39 -12.18 -15.72
C GLU A 18 -2.13 -10.77 -15.18
N ARG A 19 -0.93 -10.22 -15.40
CA ARG A 19 -0.52 -8.89 -14.90
C ARG A 19 -1.48 -7.78 -15.33
N ASP A 20 -1.99 -7.85 -16.57
CA ASP A 20 -3.00 -6.91 -17.08
C ASP A 20 -4.31 -6.95 -16.29
N ARG A 21 -4.66 -8.11 -15.72
CA ARG A 21 -5.86 -8.25 -14.89
C ARG A 21 -5.62 -7.63 -13.52
N THR A 22 -4.46 -7.88 -12.90
CA THR A 22 -4.05 -7.23 -11.66
C THR A 22 -4.11 -5.71 -11.81
N ASP A 23 -3.50 -5.17 -12.87
CA ASP A 23 -3.49 -3.73 -13.17
C ASP A 23 -4.90 -3.15 -13.35
N ARG A 24 -5.78 -3.84 -14.11
CA ARG A 24 -7.17 -3.40 -14.31
C ARG A 24 -7.96 -3.36 -13.00
N ILE A 25 -7.75 -4.31 -12.11
CA ILE A 25 -8.47 -4.34 -10.84
C ILE A 25 -7.92 -3.24 -9.92
N LEU A 26 -6.61 -3.07 -9.82
CA LEU A 26 -5.99 -1.98 -9.06
C LEU A 26 -6.48 -0.61 -9.52
N GLU A 27 -6.60 -0.39 -10.84
CA GLU A 27 -7.18 0.84 -11.39
C GLU A 27 -8.68 1.01 -11.07
N SER A 28 -9.43 -0.09 -10.97
CA SER A 28 -10.82 -0.04 -10.51
C SER A 28 -10.92 0.34 -9.03
N VAL A 29 -10.06 -0.25 -8.19
CA VAL A 29 -9.96 0.06 -6.76
C VAL A 29 -9.58 1.52 -6.55
N ARG A 30 -8.56 2.00 -7.27
CA ARG A 30 -8.13 3.41 -7.25
C ARG A 30 -9.30 4.34 -7.53
N ARG A 31 -9.98 4.18 -8.68
CA ARG A 31 -11.13 5.02 -9.07
C ARG A 31 -12.25 5.00 -8.03
N HIS A 32 -12.57 3.83 -7.47
CA HIS A 32 -13.60 3.72 -6.45
C HIS A 32 -13.24 4.51 -5.17
N TYR A 33 -12.03 4.34 -4.67
CA TYR A 33 -11.61 5.03 -3.44
C TYR A 33 -11.28 6.50 -3.64
N THR A 34 -10.88 6.94 -4.84
CA THR A 34 -10.81 8.37 -5.19
C THR A 34 -12.18 9.04 -5.00
N ALA A 35 -13.26 8.47 -5.55
CA ALA A 35 -14.61 9.02 -5.39
C ALA A 35 -15.07 9.05 -3.93
N ILE A 36 -14.68 8.05 -3.12
CA ILE A 36 -14.97 8.06 -1.68
C ILE A 36 -14.19 9.16 -0.97
N CYS A 37 -12.91 9.38 -1.29
CA CYS A 37 -12.11 10.44 -0.68
C CYS A 37 -12.67 11.83 -1.01
N GLU A 38 -13.19 12.04 -2.22
CA GLU A 38 -13.85 13.29 -2.62
C GLU A 38 -15.13 13.57 -1.80
N GLN A 39 -15.93 12.55 -1.54
CA GLN A 39 -17.17 12.68 -0.77
C GLN A 39 -16.94 12.68 0.75
N HIS A 40 -15.90 11.97 1.18
CA HIS A 40 -15.57 11.70 2.59
C HIS A 40 -14.07 11.91 2.85
N PRO A 41 -13.59 13.16 2.86
CA PRO A 41 -12.16 13.50 2.95
C PRO A 41 -11.50 13.14 4.28
N ARG A 42 -12.26 12.64 5.25
CA ARG A 42 -11.76 12.17 6.56
C ARG A 42 -11.91 10.66 6.75
N CYS A 43 -12.17 9.91 5.68
CA CYS A 43 -12.29 8.46 5.73
C CYS A 43 -10.91 7.81 5.65
N ALA A 44 -10.30 7.49 6.81
CA ALA A 44 -8.97 6.88 6.89
C ALA A 44 -8.87 5.61 6.03
N TYR A 45 -9.91 4.77 6.06
CA TYR A 45 -10.00 3.56 5.25
C TYR A 45 -9.92 3.84 3.74
N ALA A 46 -10.59 4.90 3.25
CA ALA A 46 -10.55 5.23 1.82
C ALA A 46 -9.16 5.72 1.39
N HIS A 47 -8.56 6.61 2.20
CA HIS A 47 -7.19 7.06 2.01
C HIS A 47 -6.21 5.88 1.99
N ASN A 48 -6.34 4.95 2.92
CA ASN A 48 -5.48 3.76 2.98
C ASN A 48 -5.58 2.90 1.72
N ASN A 49 -6.81 2.56 1.30
CA ASN A 49 -6.98 1.68 0.14
C ASN A 49 -6.54 2.33 -1.17
N LEU A 50 -6.71 3.65 -1.30
CA LEU A 50 -6.20 4.41 -2.45
C LEU A 50 -4.67 4.40 -2.48
N ALA A 51 -4.02 4.65 -1.33
CA ALA A 51 -2.57 4.57 -1.22
C ALA A 51 -2.03 3.18 -1.55
N TRP A 52 -2.66 2.14 -0.97
CA TRP A 52 -2.30 0.75 -1.20
C TRP A 52 -2.39 0.38 -2.69
N ALA A 53 -3.49 0.75 -3.38
CA ALA A 53 -3.67 0.44 -4.79
C ALA A 53 -2.61 1.12 -5.68
N ASN A 54 -2.28 2.38 -5.40
CA ASN A 54 -1.25 3.12 -6.11
C ASN A 54 0.15 2.49 -5.88
N ALA A 55 0.48 2.18 -4.62
CA ALA A 55 1.74 1.51 -4.30
C ALA A 55 1.86 0.14 -4.98
N ARG A 56 0.81 -0.68 -4.93
CA ARG A 56 0.82 -2.04 -5.49
C ARG A 56 0.89 -2.08 -7.01
N SER A 57 0.33 -1.06 -7.68
CA SER A 57 0.47 -0.90 -9.14
C SER A 57 1.81 -0.28 -9.54
N HIS A 58 2.59 0.21 -8.57
CA HIS A 58 3.82 0.98 -8.79
C HIS A 58 3.57 2.23 -9.66
N ARG A 59 2.43 2.90 -9.44
CA ARG A 59 1.98 4.11 -10.16
C ARG A 59 1.52 5.18 -9.17
N HIS A 60 1.54 6.45 -9.58
CA HIS A 60 1.06 7.58 -8.77
C HIS A 60 1.63 7.61 -7.34
N LEU A 61 2.92 7.27 -7.17
CA LEU A 61 3.51 7.05 -5.85
C LEU A 61 3.53 8.29 -4.94
N ASP A 62 3.59 9.49 -5.51
CA ASP A 62 3.48 10.73 -4.73
C ASP A 62 2.05 10.97 -4.24
N GLU A 63 1.03 10.57 -5.00
CA GLU A 63 -0.34 10.54 -4.51
C GLU A 63 -0.51 9.47 -3.44
N ALA A 64 0.06 8.28 -3.66
CA ALA A 64 0.05 7.20 -2.69
C ALA A 64 0.60 7.66 -1.32
N LEU A 65 1.70 8.43 -1.32
CA LEU A 65 2.29 8.96 -0.10
C LEU A 65 1.32 9.87 0.65
N ARG A 66 0.75 10.87 -0.04
CA ARG A 66 -0.19 11.82 0.59
C ARG A 66 -1.39 11.10 1.21
N HIS A 67 -1.95 10.11 0.51
CA HIS A 67 -3.08 9.34 1.03
C HIS A 67 -2.67 8.42 2.19
N ALA A 68 -1.48 7.79 2.15
CA ALA A 68 -1.00 6.98 3.26
C ALA A 68 -0.74 7.83 4.51
N GLU A 69 -0.11 8.99 4.36
CA GLU A 69 0.10 9.96 5.44
C GLU A 69 -1.23 10.40 6.05
N GLN A 70 -2.22 10.74 5.22
CA GLN A 70 -3.55 11.13 5.70
C GLN A 70 -4.25 9.98 6.45
N ALA A 71 -4.13 8.73 5.97
CA ALA A 71 -4.71 7.57 6.64
C ALA A 71 -4.07 7.34 8.01
N VAL A 72 -2.75 7.46 8.11
CA VAL A 72 -2.00 7.33 9.38
C VAL A 72 -2.27 8.52 10.31
N GLU A 73 -2.45 9.73 9.80
CA GLU A 73 -2.83 10.88 10.62
C GLU A 73 -4.22 10.70 11.24
N LEU A 74 -5.18 10.20 10.46
CA LEU A 74 -6.55 9.97 10.94
C LEU A 74 -6.63 8.79 11.91
N GLU A 75 -5.86 7.72 11.68
CA GLU A 75 -5.85 6.52 12.51
C GLU A 75 -4.41 6.04 12.82
N PRO A 76 -3.68 6.73 13.71
CA PRO A 76 -2.24 6.51 13.93
C PRO A 76 -1.90 5.19 14.64
N LYS A 77 -2.91 4.47 15.15
CA LYS A 77 -2.75 3.19 15.85
C LYS A 77 -3.08 1.98 14.97
N SER A 78 -3.45 2.20 13.71
CA SER A 78 -3.74 1.13 12.76
C SER A 78 -2.43 0.58 12.20
N GLY A 79 -2.01 -0.61 12.64
CA GLY A 79 -0.80 -1.26 12.15
C GLY A 79 -0.80 -1.46 10.63
N SER A 80 -1.95 -1.82 10.04
CA SER A 80 -2.08 -1.98 8.58
C SER A 80 -1.96 -0.66 7.80
N TYR A 81 -2.35 0.47 8.38
CA TYR A 81 -2.22 1.76 7.70
C TYR A 81 -0.77 2.25 7.74
N VAL A 82 -0.10 2.03 8.87
CA VAL A 82 1.34 2.31 8.99
C VAL A 82 2.15 1.40 8.07
N ASP A 83 1.74 0.15 7.88
CA ASP A 83 2.35 -0.77 6.91
C ASP A 83 2.13 -0.33 5.45
N THR A 84 0.94 0.19 5.13
CA THR A 84 0.69 0.77 3.79
C THR A 84 1.61 1.97 3.53
N LEU A 85 1.83 2.84 4.53
CA LEU A 85 2.80 3.92 4.42
C LEU A 85 4.23 3.39 4.21
N ALA A 86 4.61 2.32 4.91
CA ALA A 86 5.90 1.65 4.71
C ALA A 86 6.07 1.12 3.27
N GLU A 87 5.04 0.44 2.75
CA GLU A 87 5.03 -0.05 1.36
C GLU A 87 5.20 1.09 0.36
N VAL A 88 4.51 2.22 0.56
CA VAL A 88 4.66 3.39 -0.32
C VAL A 88 6.11 3.89 -0.34
N HIS A 89 6.76 4.02 0.83
CA HIS A 89 8.17 4.41 0.88
C HIS A 89 9.08 3.39 0.18
N PHE A 90 8.82 2.09 0.36
CA PHE A 90 9.58 1.04 -0.31
C PHE A 90 9.45 1.14 -1.83
N GLN A 91 8.23 1.34 -2.33
CA GLN A 91 7.95 1.52 -3.75
C GLN A 91 8.60 2.79 -4.33
N ARG A 92 8.79 3.83 -3.50
CA ARG A 92 9.51 5.06 -3.87
C ARG A 92 11.04 4.93 -3.79
N GLY A 93 11.56 3.76 -3.41
CA GLY A 93 13.00 3.52 -3.27
C GLY A 93 13.58 3.97 -1.93
N ASP A 94 12.74 4.36 -0.97
CA ASP A 94 13.14 4.84 0.35
C ASP A 94 13.05 3.70 1.38
N ARG A 95 14.07 2.84 1.38
CA ARG A 95 14.12 1.69 2.30
C ARG A 95 14.14 2.11 3.77
N GLU A 96 14.82 3.22 4.08
CA GLU A 96 14.99 3.65 5.47
C GLU A 96 13.65 4.01 6.12
N GLN A 97 12.83 4.80 5.42
CA GLN A 97 11.49 5.12 5.90
C GLN A 97 10.57 3.91 5.88
N ALA A 98 10.67 3.04 4.86
CA ALA A 98 9.90 1.80 4.80
C ALA A 98 10.13 0.92 6.03
N VAL A 99 11.39 0.66 6.39
CA VAL A 99 11.74 -0.15 7.56
C VAL A 99 11.29 0.53 8.85
N THR A 100 11.47 1.85 8.97
CA THR A 100 11.05 2.61 10.16
C THR A 100 9.54 2.49 10.40
N HIS A 101 8.73 2.69 9.36
CA HIS A 101 7.28 2.55 9.46
C HIS A 101 6.85 1.08 9.67
N ALA A 102 7.46 0.11 9.00
CA ALA A 102 7.14 -1.30 9.19
C ALA A 102 7.47 -1.80 10.61
N MET A 103 8.57 -1.34 11.21
CA MET A 103 8.86 -1.63 12.62
C MET A 103 7.75 -1.11 13.53
N ARG A 104 7.29 0.14 13.31
CA ARG A 104 6.15 0.71 14.05
C ARG A 104 4.86 -0.08 13.81
N ALA A 105 4.60 -0.56 12.59
CA ALA A 105 3.45 -1.39 12.29
C ALA A 105 3.47 -2.70 13.10
N VAL A 106 4.62 -3.36 13.19
CA VAL A 106 4.82 -4.56 14.02
C VAL A 106 4.63 -4.24 15.51
N GLU A 107 5.12 -3.11 16.00
CA GLU A 107 4.90 -2.68 17.39
C GLU A 107 3.41 -2.47 17.72
N LEU A 108 2.65 -1.89 16.78
CA LEU A 108 1.20 -1.68 16.92
C LEU A 108 0.41 -2.99 16.84
N SER A 109 0.95 -4.03 16.20
CA SER A 109 0.27 -5.31 15.97
C SER A 109 1.25 -6.49 16.05
N PRO A 110 1.83 -6.77 17.23
CA PRO A 110 2.94 -7.71 17.40
C PRO A 110 2.60 -9.17 17.12
N GLY A 111 1.30 -9.50 17.06
CA GLY A 111 0.79 -10.81 16.70
C GLY A 111 0.63 -11.07 15.20
N SER A 112 0.74 -10.04 14.35
CA SER A 112 0.60 -10.23 12.90
C SER A 112 1.88 -10.83 12.32
N THR A 113 1.73 -12.00 11.70
CA THR A 113 2.80 -12.65 10.95
C THR A 113 3.08 -11.90 9.65
N GLU A 114 2.03 -11.36 9.03
CA GLU A 114 2.07 -10.63 7.78
C GLU A 114 2.94 -9.38 7.91
N LEU A 115 2.75 -8.57 8.97
CA LEU A 115 3.56 -7.37 9.21
C LEU A 115 5.04 -7.70 9.48
N LYS A 116 5.33 -8.83 10.11
CA LYS A 116 6.71 -9.29 10.30
C LYS A 116 7.35 -9.69 8.98
N GLN A 117 6.61 -10.40 8.13
CA GLN A 117 7.06 -10.74 6.79
C GLN A 117 7.27 -9.50 5.92
N GLN A 118 6.40 -8.48 6.03
CA GLN A 118 6.59 -7.19 5.35
C GLN A 118 7.87 -6.49 5.82
N LEU A 119 8.12 -6.45 7.12
CA LEU A 119 9.35 -5.88 7.67
C LEU A 119 10.60 -6.62 7.15
N GLU A 120 10.59 -7.95 7.19
CA GLU A 120 11.67 -8.77 6.64
C GLU A 120 11.86 -8.52 5.13
N ARG A 121 10.76 -8.37 4.38
CA ARG A 121 10.81 -8.00 2.96
C ARG A 121 11.54 -6.68 2.77
N PHE A 122 11.13 -5.62 3.47
CA PHE A 122 11.74 -4.30 3.28
C PHE A 122 13.22 -4.25 3.63
N GLN A 123 13.64 -5.06 4.60
CA GLN A 123 15.04 -5.16 5.00
C GLN A 123 15.91 -5.86 3.94
N ASN A 124 15.37 -6.88 3.26
CA ASN A 124 16.18 -7.84 2.51
C ASN A 124 15.94 -7.81 1.00
N GLU A 125 14.72 -7.55 0.53
CA GLU A 125 14.40 -7.56 -0.90
C GLU A 125 14.97 -6.32 -1.60
N PRO A 126 15.46 -6.45 -2.85
CA PRO A 126 15.96 -5.32 -3.63
C PRO A 126 14.86 -4.27 -3.80
N LEU A 127 15.26 -3.00 -3.79
CA LEU A 127 14.32 -1.93 -4.06
C LEU A 127 13.77 -2.05 -5.49
N PRO A 128 12.51 -1.64 -5.72
CA PRO A 128 11.95 -1.60 -7.05
C PRO A 128 12.84 -0.79 -7.99
N THR A 129 13.13 -1.35 -9.16
CA THR A 129 13.96 -0.71 -10.18
C THR A 129 13.06 -0.24 -11.33
N GLY A 130 13.27 1.00 -11.78
CA GLY A 130 12.45 1.65 -12.80
C GLY A 130 11.76 2.91 -12.27
N LYS A 131 11.48 3.85 -13.16
CA LYS A 131 10.72 5.06 -12.81
C LYS A 131 9.24 4.65 -12.68
N PRO A 132 8.51 5.13 -11.66
CA PRO A 132 7.07 4.85 -11.55
C PRO A 132 6.36 5.19 -12.86
N ALA A 133 5.49 4.28 -13.31
CA ALA A 133 4.84 4.43 -14.60
C ALA A 133 3.64 5.39 -14.50
N GLY A 134 3.70 6.50 -15.25
CA GLY A 134 2.61 7.48 -15.33
C GLY A 134 2.47 8.33 -14.07
N GLU A 135 2.94 9.57 -14.15
CA GLU A 135 2.50 10.68 -13.30
C GLU A 135 1.17 11.22 -13.83
#